data_AF-A0A1C6IHV5-F1
#
_entry.id   AF-A0A1C6IHV5-F1
#
_cell.length_a   1.000
_cell.length_b   1.000
_cell.length_c   1.000
_cell.angle_alpha   90.00
_cell.angle_beta   90.00
_cell.angle_gamma   90.00
#
_symmetry.space_group_name_H-M   'P 1'
#
loop_
_entity.id
_entity.type
_entity.pdbx_description
1 polymer ?
#
loop_
_entity_poly.entity_id
_entity_poly.type
_entity_poly.pdbx_seq_one_letter_code
_entity_poly.pdbx_strand_id
1 'polypeptide(L)'
;MNDFFDEINVLVGDILKHKADSVEVKSRINELKKKYGEDAFTSINFEKKPQPWDESYLWELREKNVTGACSEEFLLHMAEVSDYLVVRKNRIRIIVAITVIILIVILIIVL
;
A
#
# COMPACT_ATOMS: atom_id res chain seq x y z
N MET A 1 -12.00 -24.14 -3.43
CA MET A 1 -11.10 -24.12 -2.25
C MET A 1 -9.94 -23.27 -2.69
N ASN A 2 -9.79 -22.06 -2.15
CA ASN A 2 -8.65 -21.20 -2.50
C ASN A 2 -7.41 -21.74 -1.79
N ASP A 3 -6.30 -21.82 -2.49
CA ASP A 3 -5.03 -22.15 -1.85
C ASP A 3 -4.40 -20.91 -1.19
N PHE A 4 -3.29 -21.11 -0.49
CA PHE A 4 -2.59 -20.03 0.20
C PHE A 4 -2.21 -18.89 -0.75
N PHE A 5 -1.74 -19.22 -1.96
CA PHE A 5 -1.27 -18.22 -2.92
C PHE A 5 -2.42 -17.42 -3.53
N ASP A 6 -3.59 -18.04 -3.75
CA ASP A 6 -4.80 -17.31 -4.13
C ASP A 6 -5.16 -16.22 -3.11
N GLU A 7 -5.11 -16.53 -1.82
CA GLU A 7 -5.45 -15.57 -0.76
C GLU A 7 -4.40 -14.47 -0.61
N ILE A 8 -3.11 -14.80 -0.81
CA ILE A 8 -2.04 -13.80 -0.90
C ILE A 8 -2.24 -12.88 -2.11
N ASN A 9 -2.58 -13.42 -3.28
CA ASN A 9 -2.82 -12.63 -4.48
C ASN A 9 -3.99 -11.64 -4.30
N VAL A 10 -5.05 -12.06 -3.60
CA VAL A 10 -6.15 -11.17 -3.22
C VAL A 10 -5.66 -10.08 -2.27
N LEU A 11 -4.94 -10.44 -1.21
CA LEU A 11 -4.39 -9.48 -0.25
C LEU A 11 -3.48 -8.43 -0.92
N VAL A 12 -2.58 -8.87 -1.80
CA VAL A 12 -1.71 -7.98 -2.58
C VAL A 12 -2.54 -7.07 -3.50
N GLY A 13 -3.58 -7.62 -4.14
CA GLY A 13 -4.51 -6.84 -4.95
C GLY A 13 -5.25 -5.76 -4.15
N ASP A 14 -5.59 -6.04 -2.90
CA ASP A 14 -6.22 -5.09 -1.99
C ASP A 14 -5.24 -4.02 -1.50
N ILE A 15 -3.98 -4.40 -1.20
CA ILE A 15 -2.90 -3.44 -0.89
C ILE A 15 -2.69 -2.48 -2.05
N LEU A 16 -2.53 -2.98 -3.28
CA LEU A 16 -2.28 -2.15 -4.48
C LEU A 16 -3.40 -1.16 -4.78
N LYS A 17 -4.63 -1.47 -4.37
CA LYS A 17 -5.81 -0.62 -4.56
C LYS A 17 -6.11 0.22 -3.31
N HIS A 18 -5.27 0.10 -2.27
CA HIS A 18 -5.50 0.65 -0.93
C HIS A 18 -6.92 0.35 -0.41
N LYS A 19 -7.36 -0.89 -0.57
CA LYS A 19 -8.58 -1.43 0.04
C LYS A 19 -8.33 -2.03 1.42
N ALA A 20 -7.08 -2.38 1.71
CA ALA A 20 -6.61 -2.84 3.01
C ALA A 20 -5.40 -2.01 3.43
N ASP A 21 -5.47 -1.43 4.63
CA ASP A 21 -4.36 -0.68 5.23
C ASP A 21 -3.38 -1.62 5.96
N SER A 22 -2.28 -1.07 6.47
CA SER A 22 -1.28 -1.85 7.22
C SER A 22 -1.84 -2.61 8.43
N VAL A 23 -2.91 -2.12 9.08
CA VAL A 23 -3.55 -2.78 10.22
C VAL A 23 -4.37 -3.98 9.75
N GLU A 24 -5.18 -3.80 8.70
CA GLU A 24 -5.98 -4.86 8.10
C GLU A 24 -5.09 -5.95 7.49
N VAL A 25 -4.03 -5.57 6.80
CA VAL A 25 -3.06 -6.51 6.22
C VAL A 25 -2.43 -7.37 7.31
N LYS A 26 -2.02 -6.77 8.43
CA LYS A 26 -1.50 -7.53 9.59
C LYS A 26 -2.53 -8.51 10.15
N SER A 27 -3.79 -8.08 10.27
CA SER A 27 -4.87 -8.97 10.73
C SER A 27 -5.07 -10.16 9.80
N ARG A 28 -5.12 -9.92 8.48
CA ARG A 28 -5.29 -10.97 7.47
C ARG A 28 -4.10 -11.92 7.41
N ILE A 29 -2.86 -11.44 7.56
CA ILE A 29 -1.68 -12.31 7.68
C ILE A 29 -1.82 -13.24 8.89
N ASN A 30 -2.26 -12.73 10.04
CA ASN A 30 -2.47 -13.57 11.23
C ASN A 30 -3.57 -14.62 11.02
N GLU A 31 -4.63 -14.30 10.29
CA GLU A 31 -5.67 -15.27 9.91
C GLU A 31 -5.12 -16.36 8.98
N LEU A 32 -4.31 -15.98 8.00
CA LEU A 32 -3.63 -16.91 7.09
C LEU A 32 -2.68 -17.84 7.84
N LYS A 33 -1.89 -17.32 8.78
CA LYS A 33 -1.01 -18.12 9.65
C LYS A 33 -1.79 -19.15 10.47
N LYS A 34 -2.93 -18.75 11.06
CA LYS A 34 -3.80 -19.69 11.79
C LYS A 34 -4.36 -20.80 10.91
N LYS A 35 -4.60 -20.49 9.63
CA LYS A 35 -5.23 -21.42 8.68
C LYS A 35 -4.23 -22.37 8.01
N TYR A 36 -3.07 -21.86 7.62
CA TYR A 36 -2.09 -22.59 6.81
C TYR A 36 -0.81 -22.97 7.57
N GLY A 37 -0.62 -22.45 8.79
CA GLY A 37 0.58 -22.65 9.60
C GLY A 37 1.37 -21.36 9.81
N GLU A 38 2.03 -21.25 10.97
CA GLU A 38 2.91 -20.11 11.29
C GLU A 38 4.09 -19.99 10.31
N ASP A 39 4.53 -21.12 9.74
CA ASP A 39 5.61 -21.25 8.78
C ASP A 39 5.17 -21.03 7.31
N ALA A 40 3.90 -20.75 7.06
CA ALA A 40 3.39 -20.48 5.71
C ALA A 40 4.05 -19.26 5.05
N PHE A 41 4.55 -18.31 5.86
CA PHE A 41 5.24 -17.11 5.40
C PHE A 41 6.76 -17.30 5.51
N THR A 42 7.39 -17.74 4.42
CA THR A 42 8.85 -17.88 4.38
C THR A 42 9.52 -16.52 4.48
N SER A 43 10.50 -16.40 5.38
CA SER A 43 11.31 -15.19 5.50
C SER A 43 12.13 -15.00 4.22
N ILE A 44 12.14 -13.77 3.71
CA ILE A 44 12.94 -13.39 2.55
C ILE A 44 13.84 -12.22 2.96
N ASN A 45 15.07 -12.22 2.47
CA ASN A 45 15.92 -11.05 2.57
C ASN A 45 15.52 -10.07 1.47
N PHE A 46 14.93 -8.94 1.84
CA PHE A 46 14.65 -7.85 0.92
C PHE A 46 15.03 -6.51 1.54
N GLU A 47 15.56 -5.61 0.72
CA GLU A 47 15.94 -4.28 1.14
C GLU A 47 14.79 -3.29 0.98
N LYS A 48 14.46 -2.58 2.05
CA LYS A 48 13.47 -1.49 2.07
C LYS A 48 14.13 -0.21 1.58
N LYS A 49 13.51 0.48 0.62
CA LYS A 49 13.98 1.81 0.21
C LYS A 49 13.63 2.84 1.29
N PRO A 50 14.50 3.84 1.55
CA PRO A 50 14.15 4.95 2.41
C PRO A 50 13.05 5.82 1.78
N GLN A 51 12.28 6.52 2.61
CA GLN A 51 11.32 7.54 2.17
C GLN A 51 12.04 8.75 1.52
N PRO A 52 11.36 9.54 0.67
CA PRO A 52 9.95 9.44 0.27
C PRO A 52 9.70 8.36 -0.78
N TRP A 53 8.54 7.70 -0.69
CA TRP A 53 8.13 6.70 -1.67
C TRP A 53 7.22 7.28 -2.75
N ASP A 54 7.18 6.60 -3.89
CA ASP A 54 6.33 6.90 -5.03
C ASP A 54 5.61 5.64 -5.54
N GLU A 55 4.71 5.83 -6.50
CA GLU A 55 3.95 4.73 -7.13
C GLU A 55 4.88 3.74 -7.86
N SER A 56 6.03 4.20 -8.36
CA SER A 56 7.02 3.33 -9.01
C SER A 56 7.57 2.31 -8.01
N TYR A 57 7.85 2.74 -6.78
CA TYR A 57 8.31 1.83 -5.75
C TYR A 57 7.25 0.79 -5.35
N LEU A 58 5.98 1.19 -5.25
CA LEU A 58 4.89 0.24 -5.01
C LEU A 58 4.77 -0.78 -6.16
N TRP A 59 5.01 -0.36 -7.40
CA TRP A 59 5.04 -1.24 -8.56
C TRP A 59 6.24 -2.20 -8.55
N GLU A 60 7.42 -1.74 -8.15
CA GLU A 60 8.58 -2.62 -7.97
C GLU A 60 8.31 -3.71 -6.92
N LEU A 61 7.63 -3.36 -5.81
CA LEU A 61 7.21 -4.34 -4.81
C LEU A 61 6.22 -5.36 -5.41
N ARG A 62 5.26 -4.91 -6.24
CA ARG A 62 4.37 -5.83 -6.96
C ARG A 62 5.16 -6.82 -7.83
N GLU A 63 6.15 -6.35 -8.59
CA GLU A 63 6.96 -7.22 -9.45
C GLU A 63 7.71 -8.27 -8.63
N LYS A 64 8.31 -7.86 -7.50
CA LYS A 64 8.94 -8.79 -6.56
C LYS A 64 7.96 -9.82 -6.02
N ASN A 65 6.73 -9.42 -5.70
CA ASN A 65 5.69 -10.34 -5.25
C ASN A 65 5.33 -11.38 -6.31
N VAL A 66 5.17 -10.96 -7.57
CA VAL A 66 4.91 -11.88 -8.69
C VAL A 66 6.04 -12.90 -8.86
N THR A 67 7.27 -12.54 -8.52
CA THR A 67 8.42 -13.46 -8.52
C THR A 67 8.55 -14.32 -7.24
N GLY A 68 7.60 -14.23 -6.31
CA GLY A 68 7.51 -15.09 -5.13
C GLY A 68 7.78 -14.40 -3.78
N ALA A 69 8.06 -13.09 -3.75
CA ALA A 69 8.25 -12.37 -2.50
C ALA A 69 6.91 -12.23 -1.74
N CYS A 70 6.73 -13.00 -0.66
CA CYS A 70 5.47 -13.00 0.09
C CYS A 70 5.66 -13.15 1.61
N SER A 71 6.83 -12.80 2.15
CA SER A 71 7.02 -12.81 3.60
C SER A 71 6.07 -11.82 4.29
N GLU A 72 5.77 -12.04 5.56
CA GLU A 72 4.97 -11.10 6.37
C GLU A 72 5.57 -9.69 6.33
N GLU A 73 6.88 -9.56 6.57
CA GLU A 73 7.57 -8.27 6.56
C GLU A 73 7.44 -7.57 5.21
N PHE A 74 7.52 -8.33 4.11
CA PHE A 74 7.39 -7.81 2.77
C PHE A 74 5.99 -7.25 2.49
N LEU A 75 4.95 -8.01 2.83
CA LEU A 75 3.56 -7.60 2.63
C LEU A 75 3.19 -6.40 3.50
N LEU A 76 3.66 -6.37 4.76
CA LEU A 76 3.48 -5.23 5.64
C LEU A 76 4.18 -3.97 5.11
N HIS A 77 5.39 -4.11 4.59
CA HIS A 77 6.10 -2.99 3.96
C HIS A 77 5.38 -2.49 2.70
N MET A 78 4.83 -3.39 1.89
CA MET A 78 4.02 -3.02 0.73
C MET A 78 2.76 -2.24 1.13
N ALA A 79 2.10 -2.63 2.23
CA ALA A 79 0.98 -1.91 2.81
C ALA A 79 1.39 -0.53 3.33
N GLU A 80 2.52 -0.43 4.03
CA GLU A 80 3.06 0.84 4.52
C GLU A 80 3.34 1.84 3.38
N VAL A 81 3.90 1.36 2.27
CA VAL A 81 4.11 2.19 1.07
C VAL A 81 2.77 2.65 0.49
N SER A 82 1.77 1.76 0.40
CA SER A 82 0.44 2.14 -0.08
C SER A 82 -0.22 3.20 0.82
N ASP A 83 -0.16 3.03 2.14
CA ASP A 83 -0.72 3.98 3.12
C ASP A 83 -0.07 5.36 2.96
N TYR A 84 1.26 5.40 2.83
CA TYR A 84 2.01 6.62 2.58
C TYR A 84 1.54 7.35 1.31
N LEU A 85 1.36 6.63 0.20
CA LEU A 85 0.96 7.22 -1.08
C LEU A 85 -0.44 7.83 -1.02
N VAL A 86 -1.38 7.18 -0.34
CA VAL A 86 -2.74 7.71 -0.17
C VAL A 86 -2.75 8.97 0.70
N VAL A 87 -2.03 8.96 1.82
CA VAL A 87 -1.89 10.16 2.66
C VAL A 87 -1.24 11.30 1.88
N ARG A 88 -0.15 11.03 1.15
CA ARG A 88 0.54 12.02 0.31
C ARG A 88 -0.39 12.61 -0.76
N LYS A 89 -1.13 11.76 -1.47
CA LYS A 89 -2.07 12.17 -2.53
C LYS A 89 -3.23 13.00 -1.97
N ASN A 90 -3.77 12.63 -0.81
CA ASN A 90 -4.82 13.41 -0.15
C ASN A 90 -4.32 14.78 0.32
N ARG A 91 -3.11 14.86 0.88
CA ARG A 91 -2.48 16.16 1.22
C ARG A 91 -2.32 17.05 0.00
N ILE A 92 -1.82 16.51 -1.12
CA ILE A 92 -1.67 17.26 -2.37
C ILE A 92 -3.04 17.75 -2.88
N ARG A 93 -4.06 16.89 -2.89
CA ARG A 93 -5.43 17.27 -3.29
C ARG A 93 -5.99 18.42 -2.45
N ILE A 94 -5.80 18.38 -1.14
CA ILE A 94 -6.23 19.45 -0.23
C ILE A 94 -5.50 20.77 -0.55
N ILE A 95 -4.18 20.72 -0.71
CA ILE A 95 -3.38 21.90 -1.06
C ILE A 95 -3.86 22.51 -2.39
N VAL A 96 -4.04 21.69 -3.42
CA VAL A 96 -4.54 22.15 -4.73
C VAL A 96 -5.93 22.78 -4.61
N ALA A 97 -6.85 22.16 -3.86
CA ALA A 97 -8.18 22.70 -3.65
C ALA A 97 -8.15 24.08 -2.97
N ILE A 98 -7.32 24.24 -1.93
CA ILE A 98 -7.13 25.53 -1.23
C ILE A 98 -6.58 26.59 -2.20
N THR A 99 -5.54 26.26 -2.98
CA THR A 99 -4.96 27.19 -3.96
C THR A 99 -5.98 27.65 -5.00
N VAL A 100 -6.84 26.74 -5.50
CA VAL A 100 -7.90 27.08 -6.45
C VAL A 100 -8.94 28.01 -5.82
N ILE A 101 -9.37 27.75 -4.58
CA ILE A 101 -10.32 28.62 -3.86
C ILE A 101 -9.75 30.04 -3.70
N ILE A 102 -8.47 30.16 -3.32
CA ILE A 102 -7.82 31.47 -3.16
C ILE A 102 -7.80 32.23 -4.48
N LEU A 103 -7.45 31.58 -5.60
CA LEU A 103 -7.44 32.20 -6.93
C LEU A 103 -8.83 32.70 -7.34
N ILE A 104 -9.89 31.93 -7.06
CA ILE A 104 -11.28 32.34 -7.35
C ILE A 104 -11.66 33.58 -6.51
N VAL A 105 -11.31 33.62 -5.23
CA VAL A 105 -11.60 34.77 -4.36
C VAL A 105 -10.89 36.03 -4.86
N ILE A 106 -9.61 35.93 -5.24
CA ILE A 106 -8.86 37.05 -5.81
C ILE A 106 -9.52 37.54 -7.10
N LEU A 107 -9.93 36.62 -7.99
CA LEU A 107 -10.63 36.97 -9.23
C LEU A 107 -11.91 37.77 -8.95
N ILE A 108 -12.71 37.35 -7.97
CA ILE A 108 -13.96 38.04 -7.57
C ILE A 108 -13.69 39.42 -6.98
N ILE A 109 -12.59 39.60 -6.24
CA ILE A 109 -12.22 40.91 -5.67
C ILE A 109 -11.73 41.88 -6.76
N VAL A 110 -11.07 41.36 -7.79
CA VAL A 110 -10.49 42.15 -8.88
C VAL A 110 -11.52 42.50 -9.97
N LEU A 111 -12.57 41.69 -10.13
CA LEU A 111 -13.72 41.94 -11.01
C LEU A 111 -14.66 43.00 -10.42
#